data_AF-A0A822CGX0-F1
#
_entry.id   AF-A0A822CGX0-F1
#
_cell.length_a   1.000
_cell.length_b   1.000
_cell.length_c   1.000
_cell.angle_alpha   90.00
_cell.angle_beta   90.00
_cell.angle_gamma   90.00
#
_symmetry.space_group_name_H-M   'P 1'
#
loop_
_entity.id
_entity.type
_entity.pdbx_description
1 polymer ?
#
loop_
_entity_poly.entity_id
_entity_poly.type
_entity_poly.pdbx_seq_one_letter_code
_entity_poly.pdbx_strand_id
1 'polypeptide(L)' 'MVRSLLTAIHDDPFQGGHFPVDKILSKIRSRYWWSHMKQDVQRHVQACVPCQQYNYSRQKKPGHLQPIPPVATPFSII' A
#
# COMPACT_ATOMS: atom_id res chain seq x y z
N MET A 1 -18.77 1.10 -12.56
CA MET A 1 -18.61 2.57 -12.61
C MET A 1 -17.47 3.08 -11.74
N VAL A 2 -17.35 2.70 -10.46
CA VAL A 2 -16.23 3.13 -9.60
C VAL A 2 -14.87 2.58 -10.07
N ARG A 3 -14.80 1.31 -10.46
CA ARG A 3 -13.53 0.69 -10.91
C ARG A 3 -12.91 1.38 -12.12
N SER A 4 -13.71 1.71 -13.12
CA SER A 4 -13.27 2.41 -14.33
C SER A 4 -12.77 3.83 -14.01
N LEU A 5 -13.39 4.51 -13.05
CA LEU A 5 -12.91 5.80 -12.56
C LEU A 5 -11.54 5.67 -11.88
N LEU A 6 -11.35 4.68 -11.01
CA LEU A 6 -10.08 4.45 -10.32
C LEU A 6 -8.96 4.11 -11.29
N THR A 7 -9.22 3.25 -12.27
CA THR A 7 -8.25 2.93 -13.33
C THR A 7 -7.86 4.19 -14.12
N ALA A 8 -8.82 5.02 -14.53
CA ALA A 8 -8.51 6.26 -15.25
C ALA A 8 -7.72 7.29 -14.41
N ILE A 9 -7.82 7.25 -13.09
CA ILE A 9 -7.22 8.25 -12.19
C ILE A 9 -5.95 7.72 -11.50
N HIS A 10 -5.65 6.43 -11.65
CA HIS A 10 -4.44 5.81 -11.11
C HIS A 10 -3.55 5.23 -12.21
N ASP A 11 -4.09 4.37 -13.07
CA ASP A 11 -3.34 3.60 -14.06
C ASP A 11 -3.06 4.38 -15.36
N ASP A 12 -3.88 5.37 -15.69
CA ASP A 12 -3.69 6.16 -16.91
C ASP A 12 -2.43 7.05 -16.82
N PRO A 13 -1.52 7.01 -17.82
CA PRO A 13 -0.27 7.76 -17.76
C PRO A 13 -0.46 9.28 -17.82
N PHE A 14 -1.56 9.77 -18.41
CA PHE A 14 -1.81 11.21 -18.58
C PHE A 14 -2.62 11.79 -17.42
N GLN A 15 -3.60 11.04 -16.92
CA GLN A 15 -4.51 11.49 -15.88
C GLN A 15 -4.13 11.00 -14.47
N GLY A 16 -3.53 9.82 -14.36
CA GLY A 16 -3.37 9.10 -13.10
C GLY A 16 -1.95 8.98 -12.57
N GLY A 17 -0.97 8.73 -13.43
CA GLY A 17 0.45 8.76 -13.08
C GLY A 17 0.82 7.97 -11.82
N HIS A 18 0.07 6.91 -11.50
CA HIS A 18 0.23 6.10 -10.29
C HIS A 18 0.28 6.90 -8.97
N PHE A 19 -0.53 7.95 -8.88
CA PHE A 19 -0.53 8.82 -7.70
C PHE A 19 -0.87 8.07 -6.39
N PRO A 20 -0.31 8.51 -5.25
CA PRO A 20 -0.65 7.96 -3.95
C PRO A 20 -2.10 8.27 -3.56
N VAL A 21 -2.62 7.48 -2.63
CA VAL A 21 -4.02 7.53 -2.17
C VAL A 21 -4.50 8.95 -1.85
N ASP A 22 -3.71 9.72 -1.09
CA ASP A 22 -4.10 11.08 -0.68
C ASP A 22 -4.23 12.04 -1.86
N LYS A 23 -3.36 11.90 -2.87
CA LYS A 23 -3.38 12.73 -4.08
C LYS A 23 -4.57 12.38 -4.97
N ILE A 24 -4.89 11.10 -5.12
CA ILE A 24 -6.11 10.66 -5.82
C ILE A 24 -7.34 11.21 -5.11
N LEU A 25 -7.42 11.05 -3.79
CA LEU A 25 -8.57 11.51 -3.02
C LEU A 25 -8.75 13.02 -3.12
N SER A 26 -7.68 13.81 -3.01
CA SER A 26 -7.75 15.26 -3.21
C SER A 26 -8.29 15.62 -4.62
N LYS A 27 -7.87 14.89 -5.66
CA LYS A 27 -8.30 15.14 -7.05
C LYS A 27 -9.76 14.82 -7.33
N ILE A 28 -10.33 13.79 -6.69
CA ILE A 28 -11.68 13.28 -7.03
C ILE A 28 -12.77 13.76 -6.09
N ARG A 29 -12.43 14.15 -4.85
CA ARG A 29 -13.40 14.54 -3.80
C ARG A 29 -14.31 15.70 -4.19
N SER A 30 -13.91 16.56 -5.12
CA SER A 30 -14.72 17.70 -5.57
C SER A 30 -15.79 17.33 -6.60
N ARG A 31 -15.66 16.19 -7.27
CA ARG A 31 -16.53 15.79 -8.40
C ARG A 31 -17.26 14.47 -8.19
N TYR A 32 -16.72 13.62 -7.32
CA TYR A 32 -17.25 12.28 -7.10
C TYR A 32 -17.37 12.00 -5.60
N TRP A 33 -18.42 11.27 -5.26
CA TRP A 33 -18.63 10.78 -3.91
C TRP A 33 -19.34 9.43 -3.96
N TRP A 34 -18.92 8.50 -3.10
CA TRP A 34 -19.61 7.25 -2.84
C TRP A 34 -19.23 6.69 -1.47
N SER A 35 -20.01 5.75 -0.95
CA SER A 35 -19.72 5.05 0.30
C SER A 35 -18.39 4.31 0.21
N HIS A 36 -17.55 4.39 1.24
CA HIS A 36 -16.25 3.69 1.30
C HIS A 36 -15.20 4.15 0.26
N MET A 37 -15.36 5.32 -0.36
CA MET A 37 -14.43 5.86 -1.36
C MET A 37 -12.95 5.79 -0.99
N LYS A 38 -12.58 6.17 0.25
CA LYS A 38 -11.19 6.09 0.71
C LYS A 38 -10.65 4.65 0.70
N GLN A 39 -11.46 3.70 1.14
CA GLN A 39 -11.08 2.29 1.23
C GLN A 39 -10.96 1.68 -0.16
N ASP A 40 -11.83 2.05 -1.10
CA ASP A 40 -11.73 1.57 -2.48
C ASP A 40 -10.51 2.12 -3.20
N VAL A 41 -10.20 3.41 -3.04
CA VAL A 41 -8.96 4.01 -3.58
C VAL A 41 -7.75 3.30 -2.99
N GLN A 42 -7.72 3.09 -1.67
CA GLN A 42 -6.62 2.41 -1.01
C GLN A 42 -6.45 0.98 -1.52
N ARG A 43 -7.54 0.20 -1.63
CA ARG A 43 -7.51 -1.17 -2.15
C ARG A 43 -6.99 -1.20 -3.58
N HIS A 44 -7.40 -0.25 -4.41
CA HIS A 44 -6.96 -0.17 -5.80
C HIS A 44 -5.46 0.12 -5.93
N VAL A 45 -4.95 1.13 -5.22
CA VAL A 45 -3.51 1.46 -5.19
C VAL A 45 -2.70 0.30 -4.61
N GLN A 46 -3.18 -0.32 -3.53
CA GLN A 46 -2.53 -1.47 -2.91
C GLN A 46 -2.49 -2.70 -3.83
N ALA A 47 -3.44 -2.86 -4.75
CA ALA A 47 -3.46 -3.95 -5.72
C ALA A 47 -2.64 -3.67 -7.00
N CYS A 48 -2.12 -2.45 -7.16
CA CYS A 48 -1.37 -2.05 -8.35
C CYS A 48 0.05 -2.65 -8.35
N VAL A 49 0.30 -3.61 -9.24
CA VAL A 49 1.59 -4.32 -9.36
C VAL A 49 2.77 -3.36 -9.64
N PRO A 50 2.68 -2.43 -10.63
CA PRO A 50 3.74 -1.44 -10.82
C PRO A 50 4.04 -0.64 -9.54
N CYS A 51 3.02 -0.18 -8.84
CA CYS A 51 3.24 0.56 -7.60
C CYS A 51 3.91 -0.28 -6.51
N GLN A 52 3.56 -1.55 -6.36
CA GLN A 52 4.21 -2.44 -5.40
C GLN A 52 5.68 -2.71 -5.75
N GLN A 53 6.00 -2.80 -7.04
CA GLN A 53 7.37 -3.07 -7.50
C GLN A 53 8.28 -1.85 -7.39
N TYR A 54 7.78 -0.66 -7.74
CA TYR A 54 8.61 0.55 -7.81
C TYR A 54 8.57 1.41 -6.54
N ASN A 55 7.50 1.37 -5.75
CA ASN A 55 7.46 2.09 -4.48
C ASN A 55 8.13 1.25 -3.39
N TYR A 56 9.41 1.53 -3.15
CA TYR A 56 10.12 0.97 -2.01
C TYR A 56 9.61 1.57 -0.70
N SER A 57 9.52 0.74 0.33
CA SER A 57 9.23 1.21 1.69
C SER A 57 10.33 2.16 2.15
N ARG A 58 9.94 3.34 2.63
CA ARG A 58 10.83 4.30 3.31
C ARG A 58 10.90 4.06 4.82
N GLN A 59 10.33 2.95 5.30
CA GLN A 59 10.44 2.58 6.71
C GLN A 59 11.90 2.34 7.07
N LYS A 60 12.22 2.59 8.34
CA LYS A 60 13.52 2.25 8.89
C LYS A 60 13.76 0.76 8.67
N LYS A 61 15.00 0.41 8.33
CA LYS A 61 15.41 -0.99 8.27
C LYS A 61 15.05 -1.66 9.61
N PRO A 62 14.57 -2.92 9.58
CA PRO A 62 14.37 -3.66 10.82
C PRO A 62 15.66 -3.65 11.63
N GLY A 63 15.52 -3.55 12.96
CA GLY A 63 16.66 -3.59 13.87
C GLY A 63 17.38 -4.93 13.84
N HIS A 64 18.41 -5.06 14.66
CA HIS A 64 19.11 -6.35 14.81
C HIS A 64 18.17 -7.44 15.33
N LEU A 65 18.34 -8.64 14.80
CA LEU A 65 17.70 -9.84 15.36
C LEU A 65 18.15 -10.02 16.81
N GLN A 66 17.22 -10.42 17.67
CA GLN A 66 17.54 -10.80 19.05
C GLN A 66 18.09 -12.24 19.02
N PRO A 67 19.30 -12.49 19.56
CA PRO A 67 19.85 -13.84 19.61
C PRO A 67 19.02 -14.72 20.55
N ILE A 68 18.84 -15.98 20.16
CA ILE A 68 18.26 -17.00 21.04
C ILE A 68 19.31 -17.35 22.10
N PRO A 69 19.02 -17.27 23.40
CA PRO A 69 19.98 -17.61 24.43
C PRO A 69 20.33 -19.11 24.35
N PRO A 70 21.59 -19.49 24.65
CA PRO A 70 21.97 -20.89 24.67
C PRO A 70 21.15 -21.64 25.73
N VAL A 71 20.72 -22.85 25.37
CA VAL A 71 20.11 -23.78 26.32
C VAL A 71 21.18 -24.26 27.31
N ALA A 72 20.86 -24.26 28.60
CA ALA A 72 21.80 -24.66 29.64
C ALA A 72 22.07 -26.18 29.63
N THR A 73 21.08 -26.97 29.20
CA THR A 73 21.16 -28.43 29.16
C THR A 73 20.42 -28.97 27.93
N PRO A 74 20.80 -30.18 27.45
CA PRO A 74 20.02 -30.87 26.43
C PRO A 74 18.54 -30.99 26.84
N PHE A 75 17.63 -30.74 25.90
CA PHE A 75 16.17 -30.89 26.05
C PHE A 75 15.48 -29.90 27.01
N SER A 76 16.11 -28.76 27.36
CA SER A 76 15.51 -27.78 28.28
C SER A 76 14.43 -26.88 27.67
N ILE A 77 14.34 -26.82 26.35
CA ILE A 77 13.28 -26.12 25.61
C ILE A 77 12.68 -27.17 24.67
N ILE A 78 11.47 -27.63 24.99
CA ILE A 78 10.64 -28.53 24.17
C ILE A 78 9.35 -27.80 23.87
#